data_AF-E9IVL1-F1
#
_entry.id   AF-E9IVL1-F1
#
_cell.length_a   1.000
_cell.length_b   1.000
_cell.length_c   1.000
_cell.angle_alpha   90.00
_cell.angle_beta   90.00
_cell.angle_gamma   90.00
#
_symmetry.space_group_name_H-M   'P 1'
#
loop_
_entity.id
_entity.type
_entity.pdbx_description
1 polymer ?
#
loop_
_entity_poly.entity_id
_entity_poly.type
_entity_poly.pdbx_seq_one_letter_code
_entity_poly.pdbx_strand_id
1 'polypeptide(L)'
;MDFSKMKIAELKEELRKRGAPLRGKKTELIERLTAYVNNNNFNVEVNLDPVLSQFLPPDEQFKDINANSILPKITKLHINLYTSRFEKKDDIGEAMYKDKFLEYVRCCKRDDIFFFKGLVHAQMYKKVTYNVYVKITNEAVIEASHCECAAGEGGSAHCKHVIVLLLGIEQMVHEGNIILRQACTQQLQTFHKPKKKYQGTPLKAASLQRNHSFNPIQFDPRPPKYRGRYSKERLLNLCASFNSSMPFKHLLVPANPYGVELDHTYS
;
A
#
# COMPACT_ATOMS: atom_id res chain seq x y z
N MET A 1 -18.30 -20.37 -18.80
CA MET A 1 -17.25 -20.97 -19.65
C MET A 1 -16.51 -22.03 -18.85
N ASP A 2 -16.22 -23.20 -19.43
CA ASP A 2 -15.43 -24.24 -18.78
C ASP A 2 -13.95 -24.12 -19.16
N PHE A 3 -13.13 -23.61 -18.24
CA PHE A 3 -11.69 -23.42 -18.42
C PHE A 3 -10.87 -24.70 -18.20
N SER A 4 -11.50 -25.80 -17.75
CA SER A 4 -10.82 -27.06 -17.44
C SER A 4 -10.19 -27.71 -18.68
N LYS A 5 -10.81 -27.47 -19.85
CA LYS A 5 -10.41 -28.01 -21.15
C LYS A 5 -9.26 -27.25 -21.82
N MET A 6 -8.95 -26.03 -21.36
CA MET A 6 -7.87 -25.22 -21.92
C MET A 6 -6.47 -25.72 -21.52
N LYS A 7 -5.50 -25.49 -22.40
CA LYS A 7 -4.08 -25.73 -22.12
C LYS A 7 -3.50 -24.62 -21.23
N ILE A 8 -2.42 -24.92 -20.50
CA ILE A 8 -1.77 -23.95 -19.61
C ILE A 8 -1.33 -22.68 -20.36
N ALA A 9 -0.91 -22.80 -21.61
CA ALA A 9 -0.54 -21.66 -22.45
C ALA A 9 -1.73 -20.74 -22.73
N GLU A 10 -2.89 -21.30 -23.07
CA GLU A 10 -4.14 -20.57 -23.33
C GLU A 10 -4.65 -19.90 -22.06
N LEU A 11 -4.61 -20.61 -20.91
CA LEU A 11 -4.98 -20.04 -19.61
C LEU A 11 -4.09 -18.85 -19.25
N LYS A 12 -2.78 -18.92 -19.50
CA LYS A 12 -1.87 -17.81 -19.26
C LYS A 12 -2.10 -16.65 -20.23
N GLU A 13 -2.44 -16.94 -21.48
CA GLU A 13 -2.76 -15.91 -22.46
C GLU A 13 -4.01 -15.12 -22.05
N GLU A 14 -5.06 -15.83 -21.64
CA GLU A 14 -6.29 -15.22 -21.13
C GLU A 14 -6.05 -14.42 -19.84
N LEU A 15 -5.21 -14.91 -18.92
CA LEU A 15 -4.81 -14.15 -17.73
C LEU A 15 -3.97 -12.92 -18.10
N ARG A 16 -3.11 -13.01 -19.12
CA ARG A 16 -2.26 -11.91 -19.60
C ARG A 16 -3.10 -10.77 -20.17
N LYS A 17 -4.11 -11.10 -20.99
CA LYS A 17 -5.08 -10.11 -21.51
C LYS A 17 -5.81 -9.37 -20.38
N ARG A 18 -6.05 -10.04 -19.25
CA ARG A 18 -6.73 -9.49 -18.07
C ARG A 18 -5.78 -8.86 -17.03
N GLY A 19 -4.49 -8.68 -17.35
CA GLY A 19 -3.50 -8.11 -16.43
C GLY A 19 -3.22 -8.96 -15.17
N ALA A 20 -3.62 -10.23 -15.17
CA ALA A 20 -3.60 -11.10 -14.01
C ALA A 20 -2.26 -11.86 -13.85
N PRO A 21 -1.90 -12.29 -12.63
CA PRO A 21 -0.69 -13.07 -12.40
C PRO A 21 -0.67 -14.39 -13.19
N LEU A 22 0.45 -14.67 -13.86
CA LEU A 22 0.65 -15.86 -14.71
C LEU A 22 1.28 -17.06 -13.97
N ARG A 23 1.56 -16.90 -12.67
CA ARG A 23 2.21 -17.93 -11.85
C ARG A 23 1.15 -18.83 -11.20
N GLY A 24 1.50 -20.11 -11.00
CA GLY A 24 0.66 -21.09 -10.32
C GLY A 24 0.50 -22.41 -11.09
N LYS A 25 -0.10 -23.40 -10.42
CA LYS A 25 -0.50 -24.68 -11.02
C LYS A 25 -1.72 -24.50 -11.93
N LYS A 26 -2.00 -25.45 -12.83
CA LYS A 26 -3.14 -25.37 -13.77
C LYS A 26 -4.47 -25.10 -13.06
N THR A 27 -4.71 -25.77 -11.92
CA THR A 27 -5.92 -25.58 -11.09
C THR A 27 -6.06 -24.15 -10.60
N GLU A 28 -4.98 -23.54 -10.10
CA GLU A 28 -4.95 -22.15 -9.63
C GLU A 28 -5.16 -21.15 -10.78
N LEU A 29 -4.68 -21.46 -11.99
CA LEU A 29 -4.91 -20.63 -13.18
C LEU A 29 -6.37 -20.68 -13.62
N ILE A 30 -6.98 -21.87 -13.58
CA ILE A 30 -8.41 -22.08 -13.85
C ILE A 30 -9.25 -21.33 -12.84
N GLU A 31 -9.03 -21.57 -11.54
CA GLU A 31 -9.80 -20.95 -10.47
C GLU A 31 -9.72 -19.41 -10.53
N ARG A 32 -8.53 -18.88 -10.88
CA ARG A 32 -8.35 -17.45 -11.13
C ARG A 32 -9.14 -16.97 -12.34
N LEU A 33 -9.08 -17.65 -13.49
CA LEU A 33 -9.89 -17.23 -14.64
C LEU A 33 -11.39 -17.33 -14.37
N THR A 34 -11.83 -18.38 -13.68
CA THR A 34 -13.22 -18.54 -13.24
C THR A 34 -13.62 -17.40 -12.31
N ALA A 35 -12.79 -17.03 -11.33
CA ALA A 35 -13.03 -15.88 -10.48
C ALA A 35 -13.11 -14.58 -11.28
N TYR A 36 -12.24 -14.38 -12.28
CA TYR A 36 -12.25 -13.17 -13.12
C TYR A 36 -13.47 -13.09 -14.02
N VAL A 37 -13.94 -14.23 -14.55
CA VAL A 37 -15.15 -14.30 -15.40
C VAL A 37 -16.40 -14.13 -14.56
N ASN A 38 -16.47 -14.78 -13.39
CA ASN A 38 -17.57 -14.60 -12.45
C ASN A 38 -17.63 -13.16 -11.90
N ASN A 39 -16.49 -12.47 -11.86
CA ASN A 39 -16.40 -11.08 -11.39
C ASN A 39 -16.51 -10.03 -12.53
N ASN A 40 -16.75 -10.41 -13.80
CA ASN A 40 -16.98 -9.52 -14.95
C ASN A 40 -16.04 -8.27 -15.08
N ASN A 41 -14.81 -8.35 -14.59
CA ASN A 41 -14.09 -7.14 -14.15
C ASN A 41 -13.28 -6.37 -15.22
N PHE A 42 -13.41 -6.65 -16.52
CA PHE A 42 -12.47 -6.05 -17.50
C PHE A 42 -13.02 -5.65 -18.87
N ASN A 43 -14.32 -5.71 -19.16
CA ASN A 43 -14.86 -5.17 -20.42
C ASN A 43 -16.35 -4.78 -20.37
N VAL A 44 -16.89 -4.60 -19.17
CA VAL A 44 -18.23 -4.04 -19.01
C VAL A 44 -17.97 -2.60 -18.58
N GLU A 45 -18.37 -1.62 -19.39
CA GLU A 45 -18.77 -0.33 -18.83
C GLU A 45 -19.65 -0.69 -17.66
N VAL A 46 -19.19 -0.44 -16.42
CA VAL A 46 -19.92 -0.84 -15.23
C VAL A 46 -21.28 -0.16 -15.37
N ASN A 47 -22.26 -0.93 -15.82
CA ASN A 47 -23.64 -0.51 -15.85
C ASN A 47 -24.03 -0.65 -14.38
N LEU A 48 -23.53 0.31 -13.60
CA LEU A 48 -24.02 0.58 -12.26
C LEU A 48 -25.52 0.51 -12.42
N ASP A 49 -26.13 -0.40 -11.66
CA ASP A 49 -27.58 -0.49 -11.53
C ASP A 49 -28.12 0.95 -11.60
N PRO A 50 -29.04 1.31 -12.50
CA PRO A 50 -29.39 2.72 -12.78
C PRO A 50 -29.74 3.51 -11.50
N VAL A 51 -30.13 2.78 -10.46
CA VAL A 51 -30.35 3.25 -9.10
C VAL A 51 -29.06 3.78 -8.46
N LEU A 52 -27.92 3.08 -8.54
CA LEU A 52 -26.70 3.43 -7.82
C LEU A 52 -25.93 4.61 -8.43
N SER A 53 -25.84 4.66 -9.76
CA SER A 53 -25.19 5.76 -10.49
C SER A 53 -25.91 7.09 -10.32
N GLN A 54 -27.22 7.07 -10.03
CA GLN A 54 -27.99 8.29 -9.74
C GLN A 54 -27.69 8.91 -8.37
N PHE A 55 -27.21 8.13 -7.38
CA PHE A 55 -27.04 8.62 -6.01
C PHE A 55 -25.59 8.88 -5.59
N LEU A 56 -24.60 8.31 -6.28
CA LEU A 56 -23.20 8.48 -5.86
C LEU A 56 -22.64 9.84 -6.32
N PRO A 57 -21.96 10.58 -5.41
CA PRO A 57 -21.18 11.74 -5.79
C PRO A 57 -20.08 11.41 -6.81
N PRO A 58 -19.65 12.37 -7.64
CA PRO A 58 -18.42 12.26 -8.42
C PRO A 58 -17.21 11.96 -7.52
N ASP A 59 -16.27 11.20 -8.05
CA ASP A 59 -15.08 10.73 -7.34
C ASP A 59 -14.22 11.88 -6.77
N GLU A 60 -14.24 13.07 -7.39
CA GLU A 60 -13.48 14.24 -6.94
C GLU A 60 -13.99 14.82 -5.61
N GLN A 61 -15.24 14.52 -5.23
CA GLN A 61 -15.83 15.02 -3.99
C GLN A 61 -15.44 14.20 -2.76
N PHE A 62 -14.91 12.99 -2.99
CA PHE A 62 -14.49 12.11 -1.92
C PHE A 62 -13.13 12.52 -1.36
N LYS A 63 -13.09 12.77 -0.05
CA LYS A 63 -11.85 13.03 0.70
C LYS A 63 -11.46 11.80 1.51
N ASP A 64 -10.18 11.64 1.78
CA ASP A 64 -9.72 10.57 2.68
C ASP A 64 -10.42 10.68 4.03
N ILE A 65 -10.78 9.54 4.64
CA ILE A 65 -11.47 9.54 5.93
C ILE A 65 -10.61 10.19 7.03
N ASN A 66 -9.28 10.15 6.88
CA ASN A 66 -8.33 10.77 7.82
C ASN A 66 -8.19 12.29 7.66
N ALA A 67 -8.83 12.91 6.66
CA ALA A 67 -8.71 14.34 6.38
C ALA A 67 -9.58 15.23 7.29
N ASN A 68 -9.69 14.91 8.58
CA ASN A 68 -10.59 15.57 9.56
C ASN A 68 -12.03 15.73 9.04
N SER A 69 -12.51 14.72 8.33
CA SER A 69 -13.85 14.73 7.75
C SER A 69 -14.91 14.61 8.84
N ILE A 70 -16.06 15.25 8.64
CA ILE A 70 -17.24 15.05 9.49
C ILE A 70 -17.76 13.63 9.21
N LEU A 71 -18.00 12.84 10.26
CA LEU A 71 -18.46 11.45 10.16
C LEU A 71 -19.79 11.27 10.93
N PRO A 72 -20.67 10.34 10.50
CA PRO A 72 -21.88 10.01 11.24
C PRO A 72 -21.52 9.27 12.53
N LYS A 73 -22.37 9.38 13.55
CA LYS A 73 -22.19 8.68 14.84
C LYS A 73 -22.59 7.20 14.76
N ILE A 74 -22.00 6.48 13.82
CA ILE A 74 -22.23 5.04 13.64
C ILE A 74 -21.59 4.25 14.78
N THR A 75 -22.26 3.17 15.19
CA THR A 75 -21.81 2.26 16.25
C THR A 75 -22.02 0.83 15.81
N LYS A 76 -21.40 -0.15 16.49
CA LYS A 76 -21.63 -1.58 16.24
C LYS A 76 -23.09 -2.00 16.24
N LEU A 77 -23.94 -1.34 17.05
CA LEU A 77 -25.37 -1.63 17.09
C LEU A 77 -26.04 -1.38 15.73
N HIS A 78 -25.67 -0.29 15.04
CA HIS A 78 -26.18 0.03 13.71
C HIS A 78 -25.74 -1.01 12.67
N ILE A 79 -24.49 -1.47 12.74
CA ILE A 79 -23.96 -2.53 11.86
C ILE A 79 -24.72 -3.84 12.11
N ASN A 80 -24.92 -4.22 13.37
CA ASN A 80 -25.64 -5.44 13.76
C ASN A 80 -27.11 -5.42 13.34
N LEU A 81 -27.79 -4.28 13.48
CA LEU A 81 -29.16 -4.11 12.96
C LEU A 81 -29.20 -4.28 11.44
N TYR A 82 -28.22 -3.71 10.74
CA TYR A 82 -28.11 -3.83 9.29
C TYR A 82 -27.86 -5.27 8.85
N THR A 83 -26.92 -6.00 9.46
CA THR A 83 -26.63 -7.39 9.09
C THR A 83 -27.77 -8.35 9.48
N SER A 84 -28.43 -8.10 10.61
CA SER A 84 -29.58 -8.90 11.08
C SER A 84 -30.77 -8.80 10.13
N ARG A 85 -31.00 -7.64 9.50
CA ARG A 85 -32.05 -7.46 8.47
C ARG A 85 -31.92 -8.43 7.29
N PHE A 86 -30.70 -8.88 7.00
CA PHE A 86 -30.41 -9.80 5.89
C PHE A 86 -30.00 -11.20 6.35
N GLU A 87 -30.19 -11.52 7.64
CA GLU A 87 -29.82 -12.82 8.24
C GLU A 87 -28.35 -13.21 7.99
N LYS A 88 -27.45 -12.23 7.96
CA LYS A 88 -26.02 -12.44 7.75
C LYS A 88 -25.24 -12.35 9.05
N LYS A 89 -24.33 -13.30 9.24
CA LYS A 89 -23.28 -13.20 10.25
C LYS A 89 -22.13 -12.33 9.77
N ASP A 90 -21.56 -11.58 10.67
CA ASP A 90 -20.45 -10.65 10.47
C ASP A 90 -19.08 -11.27 10.74
N ASP A 91 -18.99 -12.45 11.37
CA ASP A 91 -17.77 -13.17 11.73
C ASP A 91 -16.65 -13.11 10.66
N ILE A 92 -17.00 -13.38 9.40
CA ILE A 92 -16.03 -13.39 8.28
C ILE A 92 -15.57 -11.96 7.94
N GLY A 93 -16.49 -11.00 7.96
CA GLY A 93 -16.18 -9.59 7.73
C GLY A 93 -15.29 -9.03 8.84
N GLU A 94 -15.58 -9.36 10.10
CA GLU A 94 -14.72 -9.00 11.23
C GLU A 94 -13.31 -9.58 11.11
N ALA A 95 -13.19 -10.86 10.77
CA ALA A 95 -11.90 -11.49 10.58
C ALA A 95 -11.10 -10.81 9.46
N MET A 96 -11.75 -10.52 8.32
CA MET A 96 -11.12 -9.79 7.20
C MET A 96 -10.68 -8.37 7.60
N TYR A 97 -11.45 -7.67 8.42
CA TYR A 97 -11.06 -6.34 8.87
C TYR A 97 -9.85 -6.40 9.80
N LYS A 98 -9.85 -7.31 10.79
CA LYS A 98 -8.71 -7.56 11.69
C LYS A 98 -7.44 -7.96 10.93
N ASP A 99 -7.60 -8.71 9.84
CA ASP A 99 -6.50 -9.14 8.96
C ASP A 99 -6.04 -8.07 7.93
N LYS A 100 -6.54 -6.83 8.04
CA LYS A 100 -6.09 -5.67 7.23
C LYS A 100 -6.38 -5.80 5.73
N PHE A 101 -7.58 -6.27 5.37
CA PHE A 101 -8.00 -6.36 3.97
C PHE A 101 -8.51 -5.05 3.37
N LEU A 102 -8.72 -4.01 4.19
CA LEU A 102 -9.17 -2.69 3.77
C LEU A 102 -7.97 -1.85 3.29
N GLU A 103 -7.97 -1.37 2.05
CA GLU A 103 -6.87 -0.56 1.49
C GLU A 103 -7.01 0.91 1.88
N TYR A 104 -8.18 1.50 1.63
CA TYR A 104 -8.51 2.87 1.99
C TYR A 104 -10.01 3.05 2.18
N VAL A 105 -10.37 4.15 2.84
CA VAL A 105 -11.74 4.66 2.93
C VAL A 105 -11.73 6.15 2.63
N ARG A 106 -12.66 6.56 1.77
CA ARG A 106 -12.94 7.97 1.48
C ARG A 106 -14.39 8.27 1.80
N CYS A 107 -14.66 9.50 2.22
CA CYS A 107 -15.99 9.97 2.54
C CYS A 107 -16.32 11.29 1.85
N CYS A 108 -17.61 11.50 1.63
CA CYS A 108 -18.20 12.73 1.12
C CYS A 108 -19.50 12.98 1.88
N LYS A 109 -19.70 14.18 2.42
CA LYS A 109 -20.96 14.59 3.04
C LYS A 109 -21.71 15.50 2.07
N ARG A 110 -23.00 15.22 1.85
CA ARG A 110 -23.94 16.12 1.17
C ARG A 110 -25.19 16.23 2.03
N ASP A 111 -25.52 17.43 2.46
CA ASP A 111 -26.63 17.70 3.37
C ASP A 111 -26.57 16.80 4.62
N ASP A 112 -27.58 15.98 4.86
CA ASP A 112 -27.66 15.03 6.00
C ASP A 112 -27.26 13.59 5.61
N ILE A 113 -26.59 13.42 4.48
CA ILE A 113 -26.20 12.11 3.95
C ILE A 113 -24.69 12.02 3.82
N PHE A 114 -24.15 10.90 4.30
CA PHE A 114 -22.75 10.52 4.19
C PHE A 114 -22.59 9.41 3.16
N PHE A 115 -21.69 9.64 2.21
CA PHE A 115 -21.29 8.67 1.21
C PHE A 115 -19.88 8.20 1.51
N PHE A 116 -19.70 6.88 1.50
CA PHE A 116 -18.41 6.24 1.71
C PHE A 116 -18.01 5.42 0.51
N LYS A 117 -16.73 5.51 0.15
CA LYS A 117 -16.07 4.70 -0.88
C LYS A 117 -14.89 4.00 -0.24
N GLY A 118 -14.91 2.67 -0.22
CA GLY A 118 -13.81 1.84 0.26
C GLY A 118 -13.25 0.97 -0.85
N LEU A 119 -11.99 0.60 -0.74
CA LEU A 119 -11.38 -0.44 -1.57
C LEU A 119 -10.99 -1.61 -0.67
N VAL A 120 -11.57 -2.78 -0.91
CA VAL A 120 -11.39 -3.98 -0.07
C VAL A 120 -10.81 -5.11 -0.89
N HIS A 121 -9.78 -5.77 -0.38
CA HIS A 121 -9.19 -6.93 -1.03
C HIS A 121 -10.04 -8.19 -0.91
N ALA A 122 -10.02 -9.02 -1.94
CA ALA A 122 -10.62 -10.34 -1.89
C ALA A 122 -9.89 -11.23 -0.88
N GLN A 123 -10.65 -11.97 -0.07
CA GLN A 123 -10.13 -12.86 0.98
C GLN A 123 -9.08 -13.86 0.45
N MET A 124 -9.38 -14.52 -0.67
CA MET A 124 -8.50 -15.57 -1.24
C MET A 124 -7.44 -15.03 -2.19
N TYR A 125 -7.74 -13.90 -2.85
CA TYR A 125 -6.92 -13.38 -3.95
C TYR A 125 -6.45 -11.97 -3.64
N LYS A 126 -5.30 -11.85 -2.93
CA LYS A 126 -4.75 -10.58 -2.43
C LYS A 126 -4.50 -9.48 -3.48
N LYS A 127 -4.56 -9.81 -4.77
CA LYS A 127 -4.43 -8.85 -5.90
C LYS A 127 -5.76 -8.39 -6.48
N VAL A 128 -6.84 -9.10 -6.15
CA VAL A 128 -8.20 -8.69 -6.51
C VAL A 128 -8.68 -7.74 -5.43
N THR A 129 -9.25 -6.64 -5.86
CA THR A 129 -9.87 -5.59 -5.04
C THR A 129 -11.29 -5.37 -5.53
N TYR A 130 -12.16 -4.96 -4.61
CA TYR A 130 -13.53 -4.57 -4.90
C TYR A 130 -13.74 -3.16 -4.37
N ASN A 131 -14.28 -2.28 -5.21
CA ASN A 131 -14.84 -1.04 -4.72
C ASN A 131 -16.13 -1.36 -3.97
N VAL A 132 -16.29 -0.69 -2.83
CA VAL A 132 -17.43 -0.81 -1.94
C VAL A 132 -17.96 0.58 -1.68
N TYR A 133 -19.26 0.77 -1.86
CA TYR A 133 -19.93 2.03 -1.63
C TYR A 133 -21.02 1.87 -0.58
N VAL A 134 -21.14 2.84 0.32
CA VAL A 134 -22.17 2.84 1.36
C VAL A 134 -22.74 4.25 1.52
N LYS A 135 -24.07 4.34 1.63
CA LYS A 135 -24.82 5.54 1.94
C LYS A 135 -25.38 5.44 3.36
N ILE A 136 -25.02 6.40 4.21
CA ILE A 136 -25.39 6.44 5.63
C ILE A 136 -26.02 7.80 5.93
N THR A 137 -27.15 7.85 6.62
CA THR A 137 -27.75 9.11 7.07
C THR A 137 -27.02 9.67 8.29
N ASN A 138 -27.32 10.91 8.67
CA ASN A 138 -26.79 11.53 9.88
C ASN A 138 -27.18 10.78 11.17
N GLU A 139 -28.31 10.08 11.16
CA GLU A 139 -28.81 9.20 12.22
C GLU A 139 -28.14 7.81 12.21
N ALA A 140 -27.08 7.63 11.44
CA ALA A 140 -26.34 6.38 11.29
C ALA A 140 -27.17 5.20 10.71
N VAL A 141 -28.23 5.51 9.95
CA VAL A 141 -28.99 4.50 9.22
C VAL A 141 -28.30 4.18 7.89
N ILE A 142 -28.00 2.91 7.65
CA ILE A 142 -27.40 2.43 6.40
C ILE A 142 -28.53 2.24 5.39
N GLU A 143 -28.72 3.19 4.48
CA GLU A 143 -29.82 3.19 3.50
C GLU A 143 -29.52 2.31 2.29
N ALA A 144 -28.29 2.39 1.78
CA ALA A 144 -27.89 1.70 0.56
C ALA A 144 -26.42 1.29 0.63
N SER A 145 -26.10 0.19 -0.03
CA SER A 145 -24.75 -0.35 -0.09
C SER A 145 -24.55 -1.11 -1.39
N HIS A 146 -23.33 -1.09 -1.90
CA HIS A 146 -22.94 -1.76 -3.13
C HIS A 146 -21.51 -2.28 -3.04
N CYS A 147 -21.26 -3.42 -3.68
CA CYS A 147 -19.90 -3.92 -3.83
C CYS A 147 -19.75 -4.67 -5.16
N GLU A 148 -18.64 -4.43 -5.86
CA GLU A 148 -18.31 -5.06 -7.16
C GLU A 148 -18.11 -6.58 -7.10
N CYS A 149 -18.15 -7.20 -5.91
CA CYS A 149 -18.08 -8.65 -5.81
C CYS A 149 -19.40 -9.30 -6.25
N ALA A 150 -19.35 -10.55 -6.72
CA ALA A 150 -20.55 -11.29 -7.15
C ALA A 150 -21.68 -11.37 -6.09
N ALA A 151 -21.35 -11.27 -4.79
CA ALA A 151 -22.33 -11.29 -3.70
C ALA A 151 -22.85 -9.89 -3.31
N GLY A 152 -22.34 -8.83 -3.93
CA GLY A 152 -22.61 -7.43 -3.60
C GLY A 152 -23.24 -6.63 -4.74
N GLU A 153 -23.68 -7.31 -5.79
CA GLU A 153 -24.41 -6.71 -6.90
C GLU A 153 -25.79 -6.23 -6.40
N GLY A 154 -26.17 -5.00 -6.74
CA GLY A 154 -27.40 -4.33 -6.27
C GLY A 154 -27.20 -3.23 -5.22
N GLY A 155 -28.27 -2.49 -4.91
CA GLY A 155 -28.29 -1.34 -3.99
C GLY A 155 -28.42 -1.64 -2.49
N SER A 156 -28.52 -2.92 -2.12
CA SER A 156 -28.61 -3.40 -0.73
C SER A 156 -27.60 -4.53 -0.45
N ALA A 157 -26.37 -4.33 -0.92
CA ALA A 157 -25.29 -5.31 -0.82
C ALA A 157 -24.85 -5.54 0.63
N HIS A 158 -24.91 -6.77 1.12
CA HIS A 158 -24.57 -7.13 2.51
C HIS A 158 -23.41 -8.15 2.56
N CYS A 159 -22.50 -8.07 1.59
CA CYS A 159 -21.38 -8.98 1.49
C CYS A 159 -20.32 -8.68 2.58
N LYS A 160 -19.40 -9.63 2.79
CA LYS A 160 -18.30 -9.47 3.75
C LYS A 160 -17.45 -8.21 3.53
N HIS A 161 -17.32 -7.72 2.29
CA HIS A 161 -16.56 -6.51 2.00
C HIS A 161 -17.29 -5.23 2.47
N VAL A 162 -18.63 -5.21 2.43
CA VAL A 162 -19.44 -4.13 2.99
C VAL A 162 -19.29 -4.08 4.52
N ILE A 163 -19.30 -5.25 5.16
CA ILE A 163 -19.08 -5.36 6.62
C ILE A 163 -17.68 -4.84 6.99
N VAL A 164 -16.63 -5.20 6.24
CA VAL A 164 -15.26 -4.69 6.44
C VAL A 164 -15.22 -3.16 6.36
N LEU A 165 -15.88 -2.56 5.38
CA LEU A 165 -15.95 -1.10 5.25
C LEU A 165 -16.69 -0.46 6.43
N LEU A 166 -17.83 -1.00 6.84
CA LEU A 166 -18.62 -0.49 7.97
C LEU A 166 -17.83 -0.54 9.28
N LEU A 167 -17.12 -1.63 9.55
CA LEU A 167 -16.24 -1.76 10.73
C LEU A 167 -15.09 -0.75 10.69
N GLY A 168 -14.51 -0.49 9.51
CA GLY A 168 -13.49 0.54 9.33
C GLY A 168 -14.00 1.94 9.65
N ILE A 169 -15.23 2.27 9.22
CA ILE A 169 -15.86 3.56 9.50
C ILE A 169 -16.17 3.68 11.01
N GLU A 170 -16.73 2.63 11.62
CA GLU A 170 -17.06 2.62 13.04
C GLU A 170 -15.83 2.78 13.93
N GLN A 171 -14.74 2.08 13.62
CA GLN A 171 -13.48 2.25 14.37
C GLN A 171 -12.90 3.65 14.21
N MET A 172 -12.98 4.24 13.01
CA MET A 172 -12.54 5.62 12.78
C MET A 172 -13.35 6.62 13.60
N VAL A 173 -14.66 6.42 13.71
CA VAL A 173 -15.55 7.27 14.50
C VAL A 173 -15.30 7.12 16.01
N HIS A 174 -15.06 5.89 16.49
CA HIS A 174 -14.92 5.61 17.91
C HIS A 174 -13.49 5.86 18.44
N GLU A 175 -12.47 5.42 17.72
CA GLU A 175 -11.07 5.45 18.16
C GLU A 175 -10.24 6.56 17.48
N GLY A 176 -10.75 7.18 16.40
CA GLY A 176 -9.97 8.13 15.59
C GLY A 176 -8.85 7.47 14.79
N ASN A 177 -8.89 6.15 14.62
CA ASN A 177 -7.93 5.37 13.84
C ASN A 177 -8.65 4.34 12.96
N ILE A 178 -7.96 3.84 11.93
CA ILE A 178 -8.51 2.83 11.02
C ILE A 178 -7.46 1.77 10.68
N ILE A 179 -7.88 0.50 10.67
CA ILE A 179 -7.00 -0.63 10.34
C ILE A 179 -6.96 -0.79 8.82
N LEU A 180 -5.88 -0.28 8.21
CA LEU A 180 -5.63 -0.41 6.78
C LEU A 180 -4.55 -1.46 6.48
N ARG A 181 -4.56 -1.92 5.23
CA ARG A 181 -3.54 -2.79 4.68
C ARG A 181 -2.16 -2.13 4.83
N GLN A 182 -1.20 -2.94 5.24
CA GLN A 182 0.18 -2.48 5.34
C GLN A 182 0.89 -2.59 4.00
N ALA A 183 1.63 -1.54 3.64
CA ALA A 183 2.55 -1.59 2.51
C ALA A 183 3.68 -2.60 2.78
N CYS A 184 4.26 -3.18 1.74
CA CYS A 184 5.31 -4.20 1.87
C CYS A 184 6.59 -3.68 2.56
N THR A 185 6.78 -2.36 2.63
CA THR A 185 7.88 -1.70 3.33
C THR A 185 7.59 -1.41 4.80
N GLN A 186 6.32 -1.45 5.21
CA GLN A 186 5.91 -1.27 6.61
C GLN A 186 6.09 -2.56 7.42
N GLN A 187 6.08 -3.72 6.76
CA GLN A 187 6.45 -5.00 7.38
C GLN A 187 7.92 -5.30 7.15
N LEU A 188 8.65 -5.59 8.22
CA LEU A 188 10.07 -5.91 8.15
C LEU A 188 10.29 -7.12 7.24
N GLN A 189 11.11 -6.97 6.22
CA GLN A 189 11.42 -8.04 5.28
C GLN A 189 12.06 -9.24 6.01
N THR A 190 11.38 -10.37 6.01
CA THR A 190 11.82 -11.57 6.76
C THR A 190 12.94 -12.33 6.07
N PHE A 191 13.19 -12.13 4.77
CA PHE A 191 14.23 -12.86 4.05
C PHE A 191 15.65 -12.40 4.43
N HIS A 192 15.83 -11.14 4.83
CA HIS A 192 17.09 -10.64 5.41
C HIS A 192 17.24 -10.96 6.89
N LYS A 193 16.20 -11.50 7.54
CA LYS A 193 16.27 -11.88 8.95
C LYS A 193 17.13 -13.16 9.05
N PRO A 194 18.29 -13.13 9.73
CA PRO A 194 19.10 -14.31 9.87
C PRO A 194 18.30 -15.39 10.62
N LYS A 195 18.27 -16.61 10.07
CA LYS A 195 17.49 -17.74 10.64
C LYS A 195 17.92 -18.08 12.08
N LYS A 196 19.18 -17.78 12.41
CA LYS A 196 19.74 -17.93 13.75
C LYS A 196 20.16 -16.55 14.24
N LYS A 197 19.83 -16.22 15.49
CA LYS A 197 20.39 -15.02 16.13
C LYS A 197 21.90 -15.21 16.22
N TYR A 198 22.65 -14.23 15.71
CA TYR A 198 24.10 -14.21 15.92
C TYR A 198 24.36 -14.08 17.42
N GLN A 199 25.04 -15.07 18.00
CA GLN A 199 25.40 -15.09 19.43
C GLN A 199 26.85 -14.64 19.67
N GLY A 200 27.59 -14.31 18.62
CA GLY A 200 28.95 -13.81 18.77
C GLY A 200 28.96 -12.37 19.31
N THR A 201 30.02 -12.02 20.02
CA THR A 201 30.33 -10.63 20.34
C THR A 201 30.67 -9.86 19.06
N PRO A 202 30.26 -8.59 18.92
CA PRO A 202 30.65 -7.76 17.80
C PRO A 202 32.18 -7.73 17.65
N LEU A 203 32.69 -8.24 16.53
CA LEU A 203 34.10 -8.18 16.21
C LEU A 203 34.41 -6.80 15.63
N LYS A 204 35.44 -6.13 16.16
CA LYS A 204 35.96 -4.91 15.54
C LYS A 204 36.50 -5.27 14.15
N ALA A 205 36.37 -4.37 13.19
CA ALA A 205 36.84 -4.60 11.83
C ALA A 205 38.34 -4.95 11.77
N ALA A 206 39.15 -4.38 12.68
CA ALA A 206 40.58 -4.68 12.82
C ALA A 206 40.88 -6.12 13.27
N SER A 207 39.90 -6.79 13.88
CA SER A 207 40.01 -8.16 14.42
C SER A 207 39.57 -9.23 13.43
N LEU A 208 39.07 -8.84 12.25
CA LEU A 208 38.63 -9.79 11.22
C LEU A 208 39.85 -10.38 10.52
N GLN A 209 40.06 -11.69 10.66
CA GLN A 209 41.11 -12.41 9.95
C GLN A 209 40.81 -12.41 8.45
N ARG A 210 41.77 -11.93 7.65
CA ARG A 210 41.68 -11.91 6.20
C ARG A 210 42.05 -13.28 5.65
N ASN A 211 41.05 -14.10 5.33
CA ASN A 211 41.26 -15.47 4.85
C ASN A 211 41.62 -15.55 3.35
N HIS A 212 41.68 -14.43 2.62
CA HIS A 212 42.10 -14.39 1.22
C HIS A 212 43.15 -13.31 0.98
N SER A 213 44.16 -13.63 0.16
CA SER A 213 45.06 -12.64 -0.42
C SER A 213 44.22 -11.72 -1.29
N PHE A 214 44.05 -10.48 -0.84
CA PHE A 214 43.39 -9.46 -1.63
C PHE A 214 44.42 -9.02 -2.67
N ASN A 215 44.28 -9.50 -3.91
CA ASN A 215 44.80 -8.73 -5.02
C ASN A 215 44.01 -7.42 -5.00
N PRO A 216 44.65 -6.26 -4.76
CA PRO A 216 43.93 -5.00 -4.78
C PRO A 216 43.32 -4.84 -6.16
N ILE A 217 42.02 -5.10 -6.28
CA ILE A 217 41.27 -4.71 -7.45
C ILE A 217 41.33 -3.19 -7.41
N GLN A 218 42.21 -2.62 -8.23
CA GLN A 218 42.28 -1.18 -8.42
C GLN A 218 41.07 -0.77 -9.25
N PHE A 219 39.89 -0.86 -8.63
CA PHE A 219 38.63 -0.47 -9.21
C PHE A 219 38.56 1.05 -9.18
N ASP A 220 39.06 1.66 -10.26
CA ASP A 220 38.82 3.07 -10.54
C ASP A 220 37.65 3.14 -11.56
N PRO A 221 36.43 3.51 -11.11
CA PRO A 221 35.25 3.56 -11.98
C PRO A 221 35.35 4.66 -13.04
N ARG A 222 36.39 5.52 -12.98
CA ARG A 222 36.58 6.57 -13.97
C ARG A 222 37.05 6.00 -15.31
N PRO A 223 36.67 6.62 -16.44
CA PRO A 223 37.25 6.31 -17.74
C PRO A 223 38.78 6.41 -17.72
N PRO A 224 39.52 5.62 -18.53
CA PRO A 224 40.99 5.54 -18.45
C PRO A 224 41.71 6.88 -18.47
N LYS A 225 41.21 7.85 -19.26
CA LYS A 225 41.73 9.23 -19.37
C LYS A 225 41.69 10.05 -18.06
N TYR A 226 40.91 9.62 -17.07
CA TYR A 226 40.71 10.33 -15.80
C TYR A 226 41.18 9.54 -14.58
N ARG A 227 41.72 8.33 -14.76
CA ARG A 227 42.32 7.54 -13.66
C ARG A 227 43.64 8.18 -13.23
N GLY A 228 43.99 8.10 -11.94
CA GLY A 228 45.27 8.61 -11.41
C GLY A 228 45.42 10.14 -11.34
N ARG A 229 44.53 10.93 -11.97
CA ARG A 229 44.47 12.37 -11.71
C ARG A 229 43.80 12.59 -10.36
N TYR A 230 44.52 13.23 -9.43
CA TYR A 230 44.01 13.59 -8.11
C TYR A 230 42.94 14.68 -8.30
N SER A 231 41.70 14.23 -8.48
CA SER A 231 40.53 15.10 -8.61
C SER A 231 39.86 15.31 -7.25
N LYS A 232 40.44 14.81 -6.15
CA LYS A 232 39.80 14.83 -4.84
C LYS A 232 39.65 16.27 -4.35
N GLU A 233 40.69 17.11 -4.45
CA GLU A 233 40.57 18.52 -4.08
C GLU A 233 39.64 19.27 -5.03
N ARG A 234 39.71 19.01 -6.35
CA ARG A 234 38.87 19.73 -7.32
C ARG A 234 37.39 19.37 -7.21
N LEU A 235 37.07 18.11 -6.96
CA LEU A 235 35.70 17.62 -6.79
C LEU A 235 35.14 18.01 -5.41
N LEU A 236 35.94 17.95 -4.34
CA LEU A 236 35.56 18.46 -3.02
C LEU A 236 35.32 19.97 -3.07
N ASN A 237 36.20 20.73 -3.74
CA ASN A 237 36.03 22.17 -3.94
C ASN A 237 34.80 22.48 -4.79
N LEU A 238 34.52 21.70 -5.83
CA LEU A 238 33.32 21.86 -6.65
C LEU A 238 32.05 21.57 -5.83
N CYS A 239 32.00 20.45 -5.10
CA CYS A 239 30.86 20.09 -4.26
C CYS A 239 30.65 21.07 -3.08
N ALA A 240 31.73 21.61 -2.50
CA ALA A 240 31.66 22.62 -1.43
C ALA A 240 31.22 24.00 -1.96
N SER A 241 31.42 24.29 -3.24
CA SER A 241 31.04 25.57 -3.86
C SER A 241 29.65 25.58 -4.50
N PHE A 242 29.00 24.41 -4.64
CA PHE A 242 27.64 24.35 -5.19
C PHE A 242 26.56 24.94 -4.26
N ASN A 243 26.84 25.19 -2.97
CA ASN A 243 25.89 25.75 -1.99
C ASN A 243 26.51 26.72 -0.96
N SER A 244 27.70 27.27 -1.19
CA SER A 244 28.37 28.17 -0.23
C SER A 244 28.37 29.63 -0.70
N SER A 245 28.02 30.57 0.19
CA SER A 245 28.12 32.02 -0.04
C SER A 245 29.50 32.62 0.33
N MET A 246 30.49 31.79 0.67
CA MET A 246 31.77 32.28 1.21
C MET A 246 32.82 32.58 0.12
N PRO A 247 33.48 33.75 0.13
CA PRO A 247 34.38 34.15 -0.95
C PRO A 247 35.79 33.54 -0.80
N PHE A 248 36.12 32.63 -1.73
CA PHE A 248 37.41 32.37 -2.42
C PHE A 248 38.80 32.43 -1.72
N LYS A 249 38.96 32.80 -0.45
CA LYS A 249 40.30 33.16 0.10
C LYS A 249 41.18 32.02 0.65
N HIS A 250 40.81 30.75 0.50
CA HIS A 250 41.62 29.61 0.96
C HIS A 250 42.21 28.74 -0.18
N LEU A 251 42.31 29.26 -1.40
CA LEU A 251 42.76 28.46 -2.55
C LEU A 251 44.28 28.31 -2.69
N LEU A 252 45.11 28.87 -1.82
CA LEU A 252 46.57 28.73 -1.92
C LEU A 252 47.20 28.49 -0.53
N VAL A 253 47.92 27.37 -0.44
CA VAL A 253 48.72 26.90 0.72
C VAL A 253 49.92 27.83 0.97
N PRO A 254 50.47 27.90 2.20
CA PRO A 254 50.10 27.11 3.37
C PRO A 254 49.19 27.86 4.34
N ALA A 255 47.92 27.43 4.37
CA ALA A 255 47.03 27.74 5.47
C ALA A 255 47.49 26.97 6.71
N ASN A 256 47.70 27.71 7.81
CA ASN A 256 48.25 27.21 9.06
C ASN A 256 47.32 26.17 9.71
N PRO A 257 47.71 24.88 9.78
CA PRO A 257 46.87 23.81 10.31
C PRO A 257 46.68 23.86 11.83
N TYR A 258 47.41 24.70 12.56
CA TYR A 258 47.30 24.81 14.02
C TYR A 258 46.12 25.69 14.50
N GLY A 259 45.42 26.38 13.61
CA GLY A 259 44.25 27.20 13.97
C GLY A 259 42.96 26.41 14.22
N VAL A 260 42.92 25.12 13.84
CA VAL A 260 41.70 24.29 13.92
C VAL A 260 41.41 23.84 15.36
N GLU A 261 42.42 23.70 16.20
CA GLU A 261 42.23 23.30 17.61
C GLU A 261 41.52 24.38 18.45
N LEU A 262 41.51 25.64 17.98
CA LEU A 262 40.84 26.77 18.66
C LEU A 262 39.36 26.93 18.27
N ASP A 263 38.86 26.19 17.26
CA ASP A 263 37.50 26.38 16.71
C ASP A 263 36.45 25.39 17.28
N HIS A 264 36.89 24.47 18.17
CA HIS A 264 36.02 23.44 18.78
C HIS A 264 35.85 23.54 20.30
N THR A 265 36.30 24.60 20.95
CA THR A 265 35.93 24.86 22.35
C THR A 265 34.56 25.53 22.41
N TYR A 266 33.49 24.73 22.40
CA TYR A 266 32.22 25.14 23.00
C TYR A 266 32.26 24.77 24.49
N SER A 267 32.34 25.79 25.34
CA SER A 267 31.86 25.70 26.73
C SER A 267 30.34 25.71 26.75
#